data_AF-A0A3B9SFH9-F1
#
_entry.id   AF-A0A3B9SFH9-F1
#
_cell.length_a   1.000
_cell.length_b   1.000
_cell.length_c   1.000
_cell.angle_alpha   90.00
_cell.angle_beta   90.00
_cell.angle_gamma   90.00
#
_symmetry.space_group_name_H-M   'P 1'
#
loop_
_entity.id
_entity.type
_entity.pdbx_description
1 polymer ?
#
loop_
_entity_poly.entity_id
_entity_poly.type
_entity_poly.pdbx_seq_one_letter_code
_entity_poly.pdbx_strand_id
1 'polypeptide(L)'
;MAFSNCASLKSFTVPLKTTSIDSTSFSGCAVLKEFKVDSGNNAYSAVNGVLYSKDGKTLVFCPSGLDSVEILNTVTVIGKRAFYGNSYISSVIIPSSVTKIEDSAFYLCSNIASITIPASVIEIGSYAFPTGKSYNVYTTSGSYAEQYFSSYSNVHVSNDMSQNTRTVGDVNNDGSVNKKDIAKMLKHITGYSVLSDTDQNYADYYRSGTVDLMDSMELAKSI
;
A
#
# COMPACT_ATOMS: atom_id res chain seq x y z
N MET A 1 -4.67 -2.72 25.18
CA MET A 1 -4.01 -1.74 24.27
C MET A 1 -2.87 -1.08 25.03
N ALA A 2 -1.64 -1.08 24.49
CA ALA A 2 -0.45 -0.60 25.21
C ALA A 2 -0.11 0.88 24.95
N PHE A 3 -0.32 1.37 23.72
CA PHE A 3 0.03 2.72 23.27
C PHE A 3 -1.14 3.42 22.55
N SER A 4 -2.39 3.04 22.87
CA SER A 4 -3.56 3.62 22.21
C SER A 4 -3.65 5.12 22.46
N ASN A 5 -3.94 5.89 21.41
CA ASN A 5 -4.00 7.35 21.38
C ASN A 5 -2.70 8.06 21.79
N CYS A 6 -1.54 7.41 21.67
CA CYS A 6 -0.26 8.08 21.82
C CYS A 6 0.04 8.98 20.60
N ALA A 7 -0.63 10.13 20.52
CA ALA A 7 -0.59 11.06 19.39
C ALA A 7 0.79 11.70 19.12
N SER A 8 1.77 11.50 20.01
CA SER A 8 3.15 11.99 19.84
C SER A 8 4.17 10.88 19.53
N LEU A 9 3.76 9.61 19.51
CA LEU A 9 4.66 8.49 19.24
C LEU A 9 5.03 8.47 17.75
N LYS A 10 6.29 8.79 17.43
CA LYS A 10 6.78 8.85 16.04
C LYS A 10 7.44 7.55 15.57
N SER A 11 7.99 6.79 16.49
CA SER A 11 8.78 5.58 16.24
C SER A 11 8.57 4.59 17.37
N PHE A 12 8.58 3.29 17.04
CA PHE A 12 8.54 2.22 18.04
C PHE A 12 9.51 1.10 17.68
N THR A 13 10.41 0.75 18.60
CA THR A 13 11.28 -0.42 18.45
C THR A 13 10.67 -1.62 19.15
N VAL A 14 10.36 -2.68 18.40
CA VAL A 14 9.91 -3.97 18.93
C VAL A 14 11.06 -4.64 19.69
N PRO A 15 10.90 -4.87 21.01
CA PRO A 15 11.95 -5.48 21.84
C PRO A 15 12.28 -6.93 21.48
N LEU A 16 13.48 -7.38 21.87
CA LEU A 16 14.02 -8.73 21.65
C LEU A 16 13.01 -9.87 21.96
N LYS A 17 12.32 -9.79 23.11
CA LYS A 17 11.47 -10.87 23.63
C LYS A 17 10.00 -10.79 23.21
N THR A 18 9.63 -9.81 22.38
CA THR A 18 8.25 -9.64 21.97
C THR A 18 7.83 -10.73 21.01
N THR A 19 6.89 -11.58 21.43
CA THR A 19 6.31 -12.67 20.64
C THR A 19 4.94 -12.35 20.08
N SER A 20 4.26 -11.35 20.64
CA SER A 20 2.97 -10.88 20.16
C SER A 20 2.84 -9.36 20.29
N ILE A 21 2.21 -8.75 19.30
CA ILE A 21 1.76 -7.37 19.31
C ILE A 21 0.27 -7.41 19.02
N ASP A 22 -0.54 -6.98 19.98
CA ASP A 22 -1.97 -6.85 19.75
C ASP A 22 -2.21 -5.77 18.69
N SER A 23 -3.05 -6.07 17.70
CA SER A 23 -3.25 -5.22 16.53
C SER A 23 -3.97 -3.90 16.83
N THR A 24 -4.48 -3.71 18.05
CA THR A 24 -5.02 -2.43 18.52
C THR A 24 -4.05 -1.64 19.41
N SER A 25 -2.83 -2.16 19.65
CA SER A 25 -1.85 -1.56 20.56
C SER A 25 -1.45 -0.14 20.18
N PHE A 26 -1.52 0.22 18.89
CA PHE A 26 -1.12 1.52 18.36
C PHE A 26 -2.27 2.26 17.67
N SER A 27 -3.52 1.89 17.96
CA SER A 27 -4.68 2.62 17.45
C SER A 27 -4.64 4.08 17.92
N GLY A 28 -4.89 5.04 17.02
CA GLY A 28 -4.81 6.46 17.35
C GLY A 28 -3.40 7.06 17.43
N CYS A 29 -2.34 6.28 17.15
CA CYS A 29 -0.97 6.80 16.98
C CYS A 29 -0.80 7.49 15.61
N ALA A 30 -1.47 8.63 15.42
CA ALA A 30 -1.59 9.31 14.13
C ALA A 30 -0.24 9.73 13.50
N VAL A 31 0.79 9.95 14.32
CA VAL A 31 2.12 10.40 13.85
C VAL A 31 3.18 9.31 13.85
N LEU A 32 2.82 8.06 14.16
CA LEU A 32 3.76 6.93 14.12
C LEU A 32 4.15 6.69 12.67
N LYS A 33 5.43 6.88 12.35
CA LYS A 33 5.99 6.75 11.00
C LYS A 33 6.78 5.46 10.82
N GLU A 34 7.30 4.88 11.89
CA GLU A 34 8.19 3.72 11.78
C GLU A 34 8.05 2.74 12.93
N PHE A 35 8.02 1.46 12.56
CA PHE A 35 8.49 0.37 13.40
C PHE A 35 9.96 0.09 13.11
N LYS A 36 10.69 -0.18 14.18
CA LYS A 36 11.99 -0.83 14.16
C LYS A 36 11.86 -2.16 14.89
N VAL A 37 12.72 -3.12 14.59
CA VAL A 37 12.73 -4.41 15.28
C VAL A 37 14.14 -4.69 15.74
N ASP A 38 14.28 -5.05 17.02
CA ASP A 38 15.55 -5.53 17.56
C ASP A 38 16.05 -6.73 16.74
N SER A 39 17.34 -6.74 16.38
CA SER A 39 17.90 -7.76 15.49
C SER A 39 17.74 -9.20 16.00
N GLY A 40 17.68 -9.38 17.33
CA GLY A 40 17.47 -10.69 17.94
C GLY A 40 16.00 -11.09 18.11
N ASN A 41 15.04 -10.23 17.73
CA ASN A 41 13.64 -10.60 17.74
C ASN A 41 13.37 -11.66 16.65
N ASN A 42 12.74 -12.76 17.06
CA ASN A 42 12.47 -13.92 16.21
C ASN A 42 11.04 -13.97 15.66
N ALA A 43 10.16 -13.05 16.06
CA ALA A 43 8.76 -13.02 15.66
C ALA A 43 8.48 -12.02 14.54
N TYR A 44 9.23 -10.92 14.50
CA TYR A 44 8.94 -9.77 13.64
C TYR A 44 10.15 -9.31 12.82
N SER A 45 9.84 -8.55 11.78
CA SER A 45 10.78 -7.73 11.00
C SER A 45 10.12 -6.39 10.68
N ALA A 46 10.91 -5.38 10.31
CA ALA A 46 10.37 -4.11 9.82
C ALA A 46 11.10 -3.67 8.55
N VAL A 47 10.32 -3.22 7.57
CA VAL A 47 10.81 -2.73 6.27
C VAL A 47 10.03 -1.46 5.95
N ASN A 48 10.75 -0.38 5.59
CA ASN A 48 10.15 0.93 5.29
C ASN A 48 9.17 1.42 6.37
N GLY A 49 9.49 1.16 7.65
CA GLY A 49 8.65 1.55 8.79
C GLY A 49 7.42 0.66 9.03
N VAL A 50 7.08 -0.27 8.15
CA VAL A 50 5.96 -1.21 8.30
C VAL A 50 6.43 -2.47 9.03
N LEU A 51 5.58 -3.00 9.90
CA LEU A 51 5.86 -4.20 10.70
C LEU A 51 5.35 -5.45 9.98
N TYR A 52 6.21 -6.46 9.88
CA TYR A 52 5.93 -7.75 9.25
C TYR A 52 6.25 -8.90 10.22
N SER A 53 5.75 -10.10 9.90
CA SER A 53 6.26 -11.34 10.49
C SER A 53 7.76 -11.50 10.18
N LYS A 54 8.47 -12.32 10.97
CA LYS A 54 9.92 -12.53 10.79
C LYS A 54 10.28 -13.04 9.39
N ASP A 55 9.43 -13.87 8.81
CA ASP A 55 9.58 -14.41 7.46
C ASP A 55 9.10 -13.48 6.34
N GLY A 56 8.58 -12.29 6.68
CA GLY A 56 8.11 -11.29 5.72
C GLY A 56 6.82 -11.67 4.98
N LYS A 57 6.11 -12.72 5.41
CA LYS A 57 4.90 -13.22 4.75
C LYS A 57 3.60 -12.58 5.21
N THR A 58 3.58 -11.97 6.40
CA THR A 58 2.40 -11.30 6.93
C THR A 58 2.72 -9.84 7.19
N LEU A 59 1.93 -8.93 6.61
CA LEU A 59 1.92 -7.52 7.04
C LEU A 59 1.14 -7.44 8.35
N VAL A 60 1.85 -7.19 9.44
CA VAL A 60 1.30 -7.24 10.80
C VAL A 60 0.69 -5.90 11.20
N PHE A 61 1.38 -4.80 10.88
CA PHE A 61 0.91 -3.46 11.23
C PHE A 61 1.50 -2.39 10.31
N CYS A 62 0.65 -1.55 9.75
CA CYS A 62 1.01 -0.35 9.01
C CYS A 62 0.81 0.90 9.89
N PRO A 63 1.87 1.69 10.16
CA PRO A 63 1.73 2.98 10.82
C PRO A 63 0.78 3.93 10.08
N SER A 64 0.05 4.76 10.82
CA SER A 64 -0.85 5.78 10.26
C SER A 64 -0.13 7.05 9.82
N GLY A 65 1.10 7.31 10.28
CA GLY A 65 1.88 8.49 9.92
C GLY A 65 2.68 8.33 8.62
N LEU A 66 2.50 7.23 7.87
CA LEU A 66 3.08 7.04 6.55
C LEU A 66 2.20 7.69 5.48
N ASP A 67 2.82 8.46 4.58
CA ASP A 67 2.12 9.14 3.48
C ASP A 67 1.73 8.16 2.36
N SER A 68 2.48 7.06 2.22
CA SER A 68 2.22 5.97 1.28
C SER A 68 2.71 4.64 1.85
N VAL A 69 2.11 3.53 1.42
CA VAL A 69 2.56 2.18 1.77
C VAL A 69 2.89 1.39 0.52
N GLU A 70 4.06 0.77 0.50
CA GLU A 70 4.40 -0.30 -0.45
C GLU A 70 4.34 -1.63 0.30
N ILE A 71 3.39 -2.48 -0.09
CA ILE A 71 3.26 -3.84 0.46
C ILE A 71 4.24 -4.74 -0.30
N LEU A 72 5.15 -5.39 0.41
CA LEU A 72 6.18 -6.23 -0.21
C LEU A 72 5.57 -7.41 -0.98
N ASN A 73 6.17 -7.76 -2.13
CA ASN A 73 5.80 -8.94 -2.93
C ASN A 73 6.08 -10.29 -2.22
N THR A 74 6.69 -10.28 -1.03
CA THR A 74 6.83 -11.46 -0.17
C THR A 74 5.59 -11.72 0.67
N VAL A 75 4.70 -10.73 0.80
CA VAL A 75 3.51 -10.81 1.66
C VAL A 75 2.47 -11.70 1.02
N THR A 76 2.05 -12.73 1.75
CA THR A 76 0.95 -13.63 1.39
C THR A 76 -0.32 -13.32 2.17
N VAL A 77 -0.20 -12.66 3.33
CA VAL A 77 -1.32 -12.34 4.24
C VAL A 77 -1.29 -10.87 4.67
N ILE A 78 -2.41 -10.17 4.49
CA ILE A 78 -2.66 -8.91 5.20
C ILE A 78 -3.29 -9.25 6.55
N GLY A 79 -2.54 -9.05 7.62
CA GLY A 79 -2.91 -9.52 8.95
C GLY A 79 -4.12 -8.82 9.56
N LYS A 80 -4.69 -9.45 10.57
CA LYS A 80 -5.85 -8.94 11.31
C LYS A 80 -5.58 -7.52 11.80
N ARG A 81 -6.44 -6.59 11.38
CA ARG A 81 -6.35 -5.15 11.72
C ARG A 81 -5.03 -4.47 11.33
N ALA A 82 -4.32 -4.98 10.33
CA ALA A 82 -3.02 -4.43 9.94
C ALA A 82 -3.03 -2.95 9.55
N PHE A 83 -4.15 -2.44 9.01
CA PHE A 83 -4.38 -1.04 8.68
C PHE A 83 -5.52 -0.42 9.51
N TYR A 84 -5.97 -1.07 10.59
CA TYR A 84 -7.18 -0.68 11.32
C TYR A 84 -7.15 0.77 11.78
N GLY A 85 -8.16 1.54 11.39
CA GLY A 85 -8.29 2.96 11.74
C GLY A 85 -7.27 3.88 11.07
N ASN A 86 -6.52 3.41 10.07
CA ASN A 86 -5.57 4.25 9.34
C ASN A 86 -6.35 5.33 8.58
N SER A 87 -6.32 6.55 9.13
CA SER A 87 -7.08 7.68 8.62
C SER A 87 -6.28 8.53 7.64
N TYR A 88 -5.12 8.08 7.17
CA TYR A 88 -4.28 8.85 6.23
C TYR A 88 -4.14 8.15 4.88
N ILE A 89 -4.23 6.83 4.85
CA ILE A 89 -4.12 6.08 3.62
C ILE A 89 -5.32 6.31 2.69
N SER A 90 -5.04 6.82 1.49
CA SER A 90 -6.06 7.12 0.48
C SER A 90 -6.18 6.07 -0.61
N SER A 91 -5.09 5.37 -0.92
CA SER A 91 -5.06 4.29 -1.90
C SER A 91 -4.17 3.15 -1.43
N VAL A 92 -4.58 1.92 -1.74
CA VAL A 92 -3.83 0.70 -1.42
C VAL A 92 -3.78 -0.21 -2.65
N ILE A 93 -2.59 -0.67 -2.99
CA ILE A 93 -2.40 -1.72 -3.99
C ILE A 93 -1.97 -2.99 -3.27
N ILE A 94 -2.81 -4.02 -3.32
CA ILE A 94 -2.48 -5.33 -2.77
C ILE A 94 -1.68 -6.12 -3.83
N PRO A 95 -0.47 -6.62 -3.53
CA PRO A 95 0.34 -7.34 -4.50
C PRO A 95 -0.24 -8.73 -4.78
N SER A 96 0.04 -9.27 -5.97
CA SER A 96 -0.45 -10.58 -6.44
C SER A 96 0.08 -11.78 -5.65
N SER A 97 1.05 -11.56 -4.76
CA SER A 97 1.51 -12.56 -3.80
C SER A 97 0.50 -12.79 -2.66
N VAL A 98 -0.40 -11.84 -2.39
CA VAL A 98 -1.38 -11.95 -1.31
C VAL A 98 -2.50 -12.90 -1.69
N THR A 99 -2.77 -13.85 -0.80
CA THR A 99 -3.86 -14.82 -0.93
C THR A 99 -4.96 -14.62 0.10
N LYS A 100 -4.67 -13.93 1.21
CA LYS A 100 -5.60 -13.73 2.33
C LYS A 100 -5.56 -12.32 2.89
N ILE A 101 -6.73 -11.77 3.16
CA ILE A 101 -6.94 -10.52 3.90
C ILE A 101 -7.74 -10.85 5.15
N GLU A 102 -7.17 -10.68 6.33
CA GLU A 102 -7.81 -11.08 7.58
C GLU A 102 -8.84 -10.08 8.11
N ASP A 103 -9.53 -10.48 9.18
CA ASP A 103 -10.57 -9.71 9.82
C ASP A 103 -10.16 -8.26 10.10
N SER A 104 -11.03 -7.34 9.72
CA SER A 104 -10.87 -5.92 10.00
C SER A 104 -9.57 -5.29 9.51
N ALA A 105 -8.88 -5.89 8.53
CA ALA A 105 -7.59 -5.42 8.03
C ALA A 105 -7.58 -3.91 7.73
N PHE A 106 -8.58 -3.41 7.01
CA PHE A 106 -8.77 -2.00 6.65
C PHE A 106 -10.01 -1.38 7.30
N TYR A 107 -10.56 -1.99 8.35
CA TYR A 107 -11.74 -1.44 9.02
C TYR A 107 -11.43 -0.06 9.63
N LEU A 108 -12.40 0.86 9.58
CA LEU A 108 -12.26 2.26 9.98
C LEU A 108 -11.19 3.08 9.24
N CYS A 109 -10.67 2.62 8.10
CA CYS A 109 -9.83 3.46 7.24
C CYS A 109 -10.69 4.52 6.54
N SER A 110 -10.86 5.68 7.18
CA SER A 110 -11.81 6.73 6.76
C SER A 110 -11.43 7.43 5.46
N ASN A 111 -10.14 7.45 5.09
CA ASN A 111 -9.64 8.19 3.94
C ASN A 111 -9.42 7.35 2.68
N ILE A 112 -9.63 6.03 2.71
CA ILE A 112 -9.54 5.19 1.51
C ILE A 112 -10.52 5.72 0.44
N ALA A 113 -9.97 6.05 -0.72
CA ALA A 113 -10.66 6.43 -1.94
C ALA A 113 -10.61 5.30 -2.97
N SER A 114 -9.53 4.50 -2.98
CA SER A 114 -9.42 3.32 -3.81
C SER A 114 -8.66 2.17 -3.16
N ILE A 115 -9.01 0.95 -3.54
CA ILE A 115 -8.19 -0.22 -3.26
C ILE A 115 -8.15 -1.15 -4.47
N THR A 116 -6.96 -1.69 -4.75
CA THR A 116 -6.77 -2.72 -5.76
C THR A 116 -6.54 -4.06 -5.09
N ILE A 117 -7.34 -5.06 -5.48
CA ILE A 117 -7.29 -6.40 -4.94
C ILE A 117 -7.09 -7.38 -6.11
N PRO A 118 -5.98 -8.13 -6.15
CA PRO A 118 -5.71 -9.07 -7.23
C PRO A 118 -6.55 -10.34 -7.10
N ALA A 119 -6.72 -11.06 -8.21
CA ALA A 119 -7.43 -12.35 -8.25
C ALA A 119 -6.79 -13.44 -7.38
N SER A 120 -5.53 -13.27 -6.97
CA SER A 120 -4.85 -14.19 -6.05
C SER A 120 -5.46 -14.20 -4.65
N VAL A 121 -6.18 -13.15 -4.26
CA VAL A 121 -6.90 -13.09 -2.98
C VAL A 121 -8.12 -13.99 -3.05
N ILE A 122 -8.09 -15.08 -2.30
CA ILE A 122 -9.12 -16.12 -2.25
C ILE A 122 -9.83 -16.18 -0.89
N GLU A 123 -9.39 -15.40 0.09
CA GLU A 123 -10.00 -15.32 1.42
C GLU A 123 -10.01 -13.87 1.91
N ILE A 124 -11.19 -13.36 2.29
CA ILE A 124 -11.38 -12.03 2.88
C ILE A 124 -12.19 -12.18 4.17
N GLY A 125 -11.62 -11.70 5.27
CA GLY A 125 -12.18 -11.79 6.61
C GLY A 125 -13.39 -10.88 6.85
N SER A 126 -13.97 -11.05 8.03
CA SER A 126 -15.13 -10.28 8.47
C SER A 126 -14.76 -8.81 8.66
N TYR A 127 -15.60 -7.91 8.16
CA TYR A 127 -15.39 -6.46 8.23
C TYR A 127 -14.02 -6.00 7.71
N ALA A 128 -13.41 -6.73 6.76
CA ALA A 128 -12.06 -6.46 6.29
C ALA A 128 -11.90 -5.04 5.71
N PHE A 129 -12.98 -4.43 5.20
CA PHE A 129 -12.98 -3.12 4.57
C PHE A 129 -13.95 -2.14 5.22
N PRO A 130 -13.79 -0.81 4.98
CA PRO A 130 -14.71 0.19 5.50
C PRO A 130 -16.15 -0.05 5.05
N THR A 131 -17.10 0.06 5.98
CA THR A 131 -18.53 0.05 5.69
C THR A 131 -19.08 1.48 5.78
N GLY A 132 -20.14 1.79 5.04
CA GLY A 132 -20.83 3.08 5.13
C GLY A 132 -20.19 4.28 4.41
N LYS A 133 -19.02 4.11 3.77
CA LYS A 133 -18.41 5.13 2.89
C LYS A 133 -18.28 4.61 1.45
N SER A 134 -18.41 5.51 0.46
CA SER A 134 -18.11 5.20 -0.94
C SER A 134 -16.61 5.30 -1.27
N TYR A 135 -16.11 4.29 -1.98
CA TYR A 135 -14.76 4.22 -2.52
C TYR A 135 -14.74 3.23 -3.70
N ASN A 136 -13.66 3.27 -4.47
CA ASN A 136 -13.48 2.40 -5.64
C ASN A 136 -12.73 1.12 -5.25
N VAL A 137 -13.18 -0.01 -5.77
CA VAL A 137 -12.45 -1.28 -5.73
C VAL A 137 -12.11 -1.66 -7.16
N TYR A 138 -10.83 -1.88 -7.43
CA TYR A 138 -10.36 -2.45 -8.68
C TYR A 138 -10.00 -3.91 -8.43
N THR A 139 -10.63 -4.82 -9.16
CA THR A 139 -10.39 -6.26 -9.05
C THR A 139 -10.53 -6.93 -10.40
N THR A 140 -10.40 -8.26 -10.47
CA THR A 140 -10.65 -9.05 -11.68
C THR A 140 -12.09 -9.56 -11.70
N SER A 141 -12.71 -9.62 -12.89
CA SER A 141 -14.03 -10.26 -13.06
C SER A 141 -14.00 -11.73 -12.61
N GLY A 142 -15.03 -12.17 -11.90
CA GLY A 142 -15.17 -13.50 -11.30
C GLY A 142 -14.36 -13.72 -10.02
N SER A 143 -13.54 -12.76 -9.59
CA SER A 143 -12.68 -12.90 -8.41
C SER A 143 -13.47 -13.02 -7.11
N TYR A 144 -12.82 -13.56 -6.07
CA TYR A 144 -13.38 -13.57 -4.72
C TYR A 144 -13.70 -12.17 -4.22
N ALA A 145 -12.85 -11.19 -4.52
CA ALA A 145 -13.05 -9.79 -4.13
C ALA A 145 -14.29 -9.16 -4.82
N GLU A 146 -14.53 -9.44 -6.10
CA GLU A 146 -15.74 -8.98 -6.78
C GLU A 146 -17.00 -9.53 -6.08
N GLN A 147 -17.00 -10.83 -5.77
CA GLN A 147 -18.11 -11.47 -5.06
C GLN A 147 -18.30 -10.90 -3.65
N TYR A 148 -17.21 -10.66 -2.93
CA TYR A 148 -17.23 -10.06 -1.59
C TYR A 148 -17.93 -8.69 -1.58
N PHE A 149 -17.61 -7.84 -2.55
CA PHE A 149 -18.18 -6.49 -2.64
C PHE A 149 -19.56 -6.41 -3.29
N SER A 150 -20.11 -7.51 -3.83
CA SER A 150 -21.44 -7.53 -4.45
C SER A 150 -22.58 -7.06 -3.52
N SER A 151 -22.40 -7.17 -2.20
CA SER A 151 -23.36 -6.72 -1.19
C SER A 151 -23.14 -5.28 -0.71
N TYR A 152 -22.03 -4.63 -1.09
CA TYR A 152 -21.68 -3.28 -0.65
C TYR A 152 -22.31 -2.26 -1.59
N SER A 153 -23.50 -1.74 -1.24
CA SER A 153 -24.27 -0.82 -2.08
C SER A 153 -23.61 0.52 -2.38
N ASN A 154 -22.61 0.90 -1.58
CA ASN A 154 -21.90 2.17 -1.64
C ASN A 154 -20.49 2.05 -2.26
N VAL A 155 -20.03 0.85 -2.59
CA VAL A 155 -18.70 0.60 -3.17
C VAL A 155 -18.80 0.44 -4.68
N HIS A 156 -17.94 1.13 -5.42
CA HIS A 156 -17.87 1.03 -6.87
C HIS A 156 -16.82 0.00 -7.25
N VAL A 157 -17.26 -1.17 -7.72
CA VAL A 157 -16.36 -2.22 -8.20
C VAL A 157 -16.11 -2.04 -9.70
N SER A 158 -14.84 -1.99 -10.08
CA SER A 158 -14.37 -1.99 -11.47
C SER A 158 -13.54 -3.25 -11.74
N ASN A 159 -13.76 -3.87 -12.89
CA ASN A 159 -12.93 -4.99 -13.35
C ASN A 159 -11.72 -4.55 -14.18
N ASP A 160 -11.52 -3.24 -14.32
CA ASP A 160 -10.39 -2.65 -15.01
C ASP A 160 -9.23 -2.41 -14.04
N MET A 161 -8.29 -3.35 -14.02
CA MET A 161 -7.06 -3.27 -13.21
C MET A 161 -5.99 -2.35 -13.83
N SER A 162 -6.20 -1.83 -15.06
CA SER A 162 -5.24 -0.93 -15.73
C SER A 162 -5.08 0.40 -14.98
N GLN A 163 -6.04 0.77 -14.14
CA GLN A 163 -5.93 1.99 -13.33
C GLN A 163 -4.91 1.87 -12.17
N ASN A 164 -4.27 0.71 -11.94
CA ASN A 164 -3.46 0.52 -10.73
C ASN A 164 -2.28 -0.47 -10.79
N THR A 165 -1.64 -0.64 -11.95
CA THR A 165 -0.26 -1.15 -12.04
C THR A 165 0.70 -0.01 -12.31
N ARG A 166 0.63 1.07 -11.52
CA ARG A 166 1.59 2.15 -11.66
C ARG A 166 2.96 1.66 -11.25
N THR A 167 3.67 1.16 -12.24
CA THR A 167 5.01 0.61 -12.13
C THR A 167 5.99 1.77 -12.26
N VAL A 168 7.20 1.63 -11.73
CA VAL A 168 8.27 2.58 -12.08
C VAL A 168 8.36 2.65 -13.60
N GLY A 169 8.17 3.84 -14.15
CA GLY A 169 8.04 4.06 -15.59
C GLY A 169 6.64 4.35 -16.13
N ASP A 170 5.56 4.05 -15.39
CA ASP A 170 4.19 4.45 -15.75
C ASP A 170 3.94 5.89 -15.25
N VAL A 171 4.49 6.84 -16.00
CA VAL A 171 4.49 8.27 -15.63
C VAL A 171 3.14 8.92 -15.93
N ASN A 172 2.35 8.35 -16.82
CA ASN A 172 1.05 8.88 -17.18
C ASN A 172 -0.13 8.23 -16.43
N ASN A 173 0.12 7.17 -15.66
CA ASN A 173 -0.84 6.42 -14.86
C ASN A 173 -1.96 5.80 -15.71
N ASP A 174 -1.59 5.24 -16.87
CA ASP A 174 -2.48 4.43 -17.73
C ASP A 174 -2.32 2.92 -17.50
N GLY A 175 -1.49 2.52 -16.53
CA GLY A 175 -1.22 1.14 -16.18
C GLY A 175 -0.22 0.43 -17.08
N SER A 176 0.28 1.10 -18.11
CA SER A 176 1.17 0.51 -19.11
C SER A 176 2.43 1.34 -19.27
N VAL A 177 3.60 0.76 -19.01
CA VAL A 177 4.87 1.42 -19.33
C VAL A 177 5.06 1.44 -20.85
N ASN A 178 4.90 2.61 -21.47
CA ASN A 178 4.93 2.75 -22.92
C ASN A 178 5.49 4.12 -23.40
N LYS A 179 5.51 4.34 -24.71
CA LYS A 179 6.09 5.56 -25.32
C LYS A 179 5.41 6.86 -24.85
N LYS A 180 4.16 6.80 -24.37
CA LYS A 180 3.46 7.96 -23.81
C LYS A 180 4.07 8.43 -22.49
N ASP A 181 4.61 7.51 -21.69
CA ASP A 181 5.29 7.82 -20.44
C ASP A 181 6.60 8.55 -20.68
N ILE A 182 7.39 8.05 -21.63
CA ILE A 182 8.61 8.72 -22.08
C ILE A 182 8.29 10.13 -22.59
N ALA A 183 7.25 10.28 -23.41
CA ALA A 183 6.86 11.60 -23.91
C ALA A 183 6.47 12.56 -22.76
N LYS A 184 5.83 12.07 -21.71
CA LYS A 184 5.47 12.85 -20.52
C LYS A 184 6.71 13.22 -19.69
N MET A 185 7.65 12.29 -19.50
CA MET A 185 8.94 12.55 -18.84
C MET A 185 9.77 13.60 -19.61
N LEU A 186 9.87 13.47 -20.93
CA LEU A 186 10.67 14.38 -21.74
C LEU A 186 10.12 15.81 -21.70
N LYS A 187 8.79 15.99 -21.71
CA LYS A 187 8.19 17.33 -21.53
C LYS A 187 8.55 17.95 -20.18
N HIS A 188 8.74 17.14 -19.14
CA HIS A 188 9.21 17.60 -17.84
C HIS A 188 10.67 17.99 -17.82
N ILE A 189 11.54 17.11 -18.31
CA ILE A 189 12.98 17.34 -18.38
C ILE A 189 13.31 18.58 -19.22
N THR A 190 12.56 18.82 -20.29
CA THR A 190 12.75 19.97 -21.21
C THR A 190 12.01 21.24 -20.77
N GLY A 191 11.27 21.20 -19.65
CA GLY A 191 10.57 22.37 -19.11
C GLY A 191 9.27 22.76 -19.82
N TYR A 192 8.76 21.93 -20.75
CA TYR A 192 7.46 22.16 -21.40
C TYR A 192 6.26 21.91 -20.46
N SER A 193 6.38 21.05 -19.45
CA SER A 193 5.33 20.81 -18.45
C SER A 193 5.91 20.26 -17.15
N VAL A 194 5.31 20.51 -15.98
CA VAL A 194 5.81 19.96 -14.71
C VAL A 194 5.04 18.68 -14.33
N LEU A 195 5.75 17.60 -13.98
CA LEU A 195 5.15 16.38 -13.42
C LEU A 195 4.65 16.65 -12.00
N SER A 196 3.55 16.02 -11.59
CA SER A 196 3.14 16.01 -10.18
C SER A 196 4.20 15.30 -9.32
N ASP A 197 4.23 15.56 -8.01
CA ASP A 197 5.17 14.90 -7.09
C ASP A 197 5.04 13.37 -7.14
N THR A 198 3.81 12.87 -7.25
CA THR A 198 3.55 11.46 -7.47
C THR A 198 4.16 10.99 -8.79
N ASP A 199 3.92 11.69 -9.90
CA ASP A 199 4.47 11.31 -11.19
C ASP A 199 6.00 11.34 -11.22
N GLN A 200 6.63 12.26 -10.49
CA GLN A 200 8.08 12.32 -10.34
C GLN A 200 8.63 11.09 -9.62
N ASN A 201 7.95 10.61 -8.57
CA ASN A 201 8.34 9.38 -7.87
C ASN A 201 8.28 8.14 -8.77
N TYR A 202 7.38 8.10 -9.77
CA TYR A 202 7.31 6.99 -10.73
C TYR A 202 8.21 7.21 -11.96
N ALA A 203 8.61 8.44 -12.22
CA ALA A 203 9.54 8.81 -13.28
C ALA A 203 11.01 8.70 -12.86
N ASP A 204 11.34 8.86 -11.57
CA ASP A 204 12.69 8.67 -11.00
C ASP A 204 13.02 7.18 -10.90
N TYR A 205 13.44 6.62 -12.04
CA TYR A 205 13.69 5.20 -12.21
C TYR A 205 14.82 4.72 -11.29
N TYR A 206 15.86 5.54 -11.14
CA TYR A 206 17.03 5.20 -10.33
C TYR A 206 16.92 5.60 -8.85
N ARG A 207 15.82 6.24 -8.43
CA ARG A 207 15.62 6.74 -7.05
C ARG A 207 16.69 7.74 -6.64
N SER A 208 17.13 8.57 -7.58
CA SER A 208 18.17 9.58 -7.39
C SER A 208 17.66 10.84 -6.67
N GLY A 209 16.34 11.02 -6.61
CA GLY A 209 15.67 12.21 -6.11
C GLY A 209 15.44 13.29 -7.18
N THR A 210 15.83 13.04 -8.43
CA THR A 210 15.63 13.94 -9.57
C THR A 210 15.20 13.17 -10.81
N VAL A 211 14.24 13.69 -11.57
CA VAL A 211 13.82 13.09 -12.86
C VAL A 211 14.64 13.70 -13.99
N ASP A 212 15.54 12.92 -14.59
CA ASP A 212 16.44 13.40 -15.64
C ASP A 212 16.49 12.51 -16.90
N LEU A 213 17.41 12.84 -17.82
CA LEU A 213 17.57 12.10 -19.07
C LEU A 213 17.91 10.63 -18.84
N MET A 214 18.68 10.28 -17.79
CA MET A 214 19.08 8.91 -17.49
C MET A 214 17.86 8.05 -17.15
N ASP A 215 16.91 8.57 -16.38
CA ASP A 215 15.66 7.86 -16.07
C ASP A 215 14.86 7.56 -17.34
N SER A 216 14.72 8.57 -18.21
CA SER A 216 13.96 8.41 -19.47
C SER A 216 14.64 7.42 -20.43
N MET A 217 15.98 7.37 -20.42
CA MET A 217 16.76 6.43 -21.24
C MET A 217 16.65 4.99 -20.73
N GLU A 218 16.63 4.79 -19.41
CA GLU A 218 16.45 3.46 -18.83
C GLU A 218 15.05 2.93 -19.09
N LEU A 219 14.05 3.79 -18.90
CA LEU A 219 12.67 3.48 -19.26
C LEU A 219 12.53 3.10 -20.73
N ALA A 220 13.23 3.78 -21.64
CA ALA A 220 13.19 3.46 -23.07
C ALA A 220 13.76 2.08 -23.43
N LYS A 221 14.57 1.45 -22.57
CA LYS A 221 15.09 0.10 -22.79
C LYS A 221 14.08 -0.99 -22.45
N SER A 222 13.06 -0.68 -21.65
CA SER A 222 12.05 -1.65 -21.19
C SER A 222 10.80 -1.73 -22.06
N ILE A 223 10.78 -1.06 -23.23
CA ILE A 223 9.61 -0.89 -24.14
C ILE A 223 9.98 -1.30 -25.56
#